data_AF-K3Y9V7-F1
#
_entry.id   AF-K3Y9V7-F1
#
_cell.length_a   1.000
_cell.length_b   1.000
_cell.length_c   1.000
_cell.angle_alpha   90.00
_cell.angle_beta   90.00
_cell.angle_gamma   90.00
#
_symmetry.space_group_name_H-M   'P 1'
#
loop_
_entity.id
_entity.type
_entity.pdbx_description
1 polymer ?
#
loop_
_entity_poly.entity_id
_entity_poly.type
_entity_poly.pdbx_seq_one_letter_code
_entity_poly.pdbx_strand_id
1 'polypeptide(L)'
;MASSAAGNNGLPTHTAPSAPAWPSYKPPPPKHNPRRRRCLCACLLVTLAVLLALAITLLVLFLTVLKVRDPTTRLVSTRLAGVAPRLTFPAISLQLNVTLLLTVAVHNPNPASFAYDSGGHTDLTYRGAHVGDAEIDPGRIPSKGDGEVKLALTVQADRLAEDLAQLVADVESGSVAMEASTRIPGRVTILGLFKRHAVAYSDCSFVFGIAEMRVRSQQCHDRTKL
;
A
#
# COMPACT_ATOMS: atom_id res chain seq x y z
N MET A 1 -51.08 -21.07 129.77
CA MET A 1 -52.18 -21.65 128.99
C MET A 1 -52.60 -20.62 127.95
N ALA A 2 -52.56 -21.04 126.67
CA ALA A 2 -53.14 -20.39 125.48
C ALA A 2 -52.62 -18.99 125.09
N SER A 3 -52.51 -18.58 123.83
CA SER A 3 -52.41 -19.19 122.51
C SER A 3 -52.27 -18.00 121.55
N SER A 4 -51.47 -18.16 120.49
CA SER A 4 -51.57 -17.51 119.17
C SER A 4 -51.82 -16.00 119.05
N ALA A 5 -50.93 -15.28 118.35
CA ALA A 5 -51.11 -15.03 116.92
C ALA A 5 -50.01 -14.15 116.31
N ALA A 6 -49.62 -14.57 115.11
CA ALA A 6 -48.88 -13.92 114.02
C ALA A 6 -48.70 -12.38 114.00
N GLY A 7 -47.52 -11.97 113.53
CA GLY A 7 -47.22 -10.60 113.13
C GLY A 7 -45.95 -10.52 112.29
N ASN A 8 -46.07 -10.95 111.03
CA ASN A 8 -45.04 -10.94 109.99
C ASN A 8 -44.65 -9.49 109.64
N ASN A 9 -43.36 -9.13 109.62
CA ASN A 9 -42.88 -7.89 109.00
C ASN A 9 -41.56 -8.13 108.26
N GLY A 10 -41.69 -8.59 107.01
CA GLY A 10 -40.60 -8.66 106.05
C GLY A 10 -40.36 -7.29 105.40
N LEU A 11 -39.09 -6.87 105.36
CA LEU A 11 -38.63 -5.67 104.68
C LEU A 11 -38.37 -5.99 103.19
N PRO A 12 -38.86 -5.19 102.22
CA PRO A 12 -38.75 -5.54 100.81
C PRO A 12 -37.33 -5.31 100.27
N THR A 13 -36.75 -6.35 99.70
CA THR A 13 -35.55 -6.29 98.86
C THR A 13 -35.95 -5.77 97.48
N HIS A 14 -35.50 -4.58 97.11
CA HIS A 14 -35.63 -4.08 95.75
C HIS A 14 -34.53 -4.67 94.87
N THR A 15 -34.84 -5.78 94.21
CA THR A 15 -33.98 -6.39 93.19
C THR A 15 -34.12 -5.58 91.90
N ALA A 16 -33.03 -4.95 91.45
CA ALA A 16 -32.98 -4.29 90.16
C ALA A 16 -33.22 -5.32 89.02
N PRO A 17 -34.09 -5.04 88.04
CA PRO A 17 -34.29 -5.96 86.92
C PRO A 17 -33.03 -5.94 86.04
N SER A 18 -32.38 -7.10 85.93
CA SER A 18 -31.33 -7.34 84.95
C SER A 18 -31.89 -7.16 83.54
N ALA A 19 -31.31 -6.25 82.76
CA ALA A 19 -31.65 -6.05 81.36
C ALA A 19 -31.57 -7.38 80.58
N PRO A 20 -32.49 -7.67 79.65
CA PRO A 20 -32.39 -8.87 78.83
C PRO A 20 -31.13 -8.80 77.98
N ALA A 21 -30.29 -9.83 78.04
CA ALA A 21 -29.14 -9.98 77.16
C ALA A 21 -29.66 -10.16 75.73
N TRP A 22 -29.55 -9.11 74.91
CA TRP A 22 -29.83 -9.23 73.47
C TRP A 22 -28.87 -10.25 72.87
N PRO A 23 -29.35 -11.25 72.10
CA PRO A 23 -28.45 -12.13 71.39
C PRO A 23 -27.60 -11.29 70.45
N SER A 24 -26.28 -11.37 70.59
CA SER A 24 -25.31 -10.73 69.70
C SER A 24 -25.50 -11.32 68.30
N TYR A 25 -26.27 -10.62 67.47
CA TYR A 25 -26.47 -10.97 66.08
C TYR A 25 -25.16 -10.71 65.33
N LYS A 26 -24.35 -11.76 65.14
CA LYS A 26 -23.27 -11.73 64.16
C LYS A 26 -23.92 -11.82 62.77
N PRO A 27 -23.85 -10.77 61.93
CA PRO A 27 -24.38 -10.87 60.59
C PRO A 27 -23.65 -12.02 59.86
N PRO A 28 -24.36 -12.85 59.09
CA PRO A 28 -23.73 -13.93 58.34
C PRO A 28 -22.69 -13.33 57.37
N PRO A 29 -21.54 -14.00 57.16
CA PRO A 29 -20.54 -13.52 56.22
C PRO A 29 -21.17 -13.35 54.84
N PRO A 30 -20.79 -12.31 54.08
CA PRO A 30 -21.36 -12.07 52.76
C PRO A 30 -21.16 -13.32 51.89
N LYS A 31 -22.27 -13.93 51.46
CA LYS A 31 -22.25 -15.10 50.58
C LYS A 31 -21.63 -14.69 49.25
N HIS A 32 -20.34 -14.93 49.09
CA HIS A 32 -19.61 -14.64 47.86
C HIS A 32 -20.08 -15.62 46.79
N ASN A 33 -21.07 -15.23 45.97
CA ASN A 33 -21.74 -16.13 45.04
C ASN A 33 -20.81 -16.47 43.85
N PRO A 34 -20.21 -17.68 43.77
CA PRO A 34 -19.19 -17.99 42.77
C PRO A 34 -19.77 -18.00 41.35
N ARG A 35 -21.09 -18.15 41.21
CA ARG A 35 -21.81 -18.11 39.93
C ARG A 35 -21.72 -16.74 39.23
N ARG A 36 -21.76 -15.64 39.99
CA ARG A 36 -21.70 -14.27 39.43
C ARG A 36 -20.30 -13.93 38.87
N ARG A 37 -19.23 -14.37 39.54
CA ARG A 37 -17.85 -14.22 39.03
C ARG A 37 -17.60 -15.05 37.77
N ARG A 38 -18.14 -16.28 37.71
CA ARG A 38 -18.02 -17.15 36.52
C ARG A 38 -18.70 -16.56 35.28
N CYS A 39 -19.89 -15.98 35.42
CA CYS A 39 -20.53 -15.26 34.31
C CYS A 39 -19.73 -14.02 33.86
N LEU A 40 -19.19 -13.23 34.80
CA LEU A 40 -18.37 -12.06 34.44
C LEU A 40 -17.08 -12.45 33.71
N CYS A 41 -16.39 -13.50 34.17
CA CYS A 41 -15.21 -14.03 33.49
C CYS A 41 -15.55 -14.61 32.11
N ALA A 42 -16.69 -15.30 31.98
CA ALA A 42 -17.15 -15.80 30.69
C ALA A 42 -17.47 -14.65 29.71
N CYS A 43 -18.16 -13.60 30.15
CA CYS A 43 -18.40 -12.41 29.34
C CYS A 43 -17.10 -11.73 28.91
N LEU A 44 -16.13 -11.59 29.82
CA LEU A 44 -14.81 -11.02 29.51
C LEU A 44 -14.06 -11.85 28.46
N LEU A 45 -14.05 -13.17 28.60
CA LEU A 45 -13.43 -14.08 27.62
C LEU A 45 -14.11 -13.98 26.25
N VAL A 46 -15.44 -13.92 26.21
CA VAL A 46 -16.19 -13.73 24.96
C VAL A 46 -15.88 -12.38 24.32
N THR A 47 -15.86 -11.29 25.10
CA THR A 47 -15.50 -9.97 24.57
C THR A 47 -14.07 -9.93 24.04
N LEU A 48 -13.12 -10.55 24.74
CA LEU A 48 -11.73 -10.65 24.30
C LEU A 48 -11.62 -11.46 23.00
N ALA A 49 -12.33 -12.60 22.91
CA ALA A 49 -12.36 -13.42 21.72
C ALA A 49 -12.95 -12.67 20.50
N VAL A 50 -14.02 -11.90 20.70
CA VAL A 50 -14.62 -11.06 19.65
C VAL A 50 -13.68 -9.94 19.21
N LEU A 51 -13.03 -9.25 20.16
CA LEU A 51 -12.04 -8.21 19.83
C LEU A 51 -10.83 -8.78 19.11
N LEU A 52 -10.34 -9.95 19.51
CA LEU A 52 -9.25 -10.64 18.84
C LEU A 52 -9.65 -11.05 17.43
N ALA A 53 -10.84 -11.61 17.24
CA ALA A 53 -11.37 -11.95 15.93
C ALA A 53 -11.48 -10.70 15.03
N LEU A 54 -11.98 -9.58 15.56
CA LEU A 54 -12.06 -8.31 14.84
C LEU A 54 -10.67 -7.78 14.47
N ALA A 55 -9.70 -7.85 15.39
CA ALA A 55 -8.33 -7.42 15.12
C ALA A 55 -7.68 -8.27 14.01
N ILE A 56 -7.89 -9.59 14.04
CA ILE A 56 -7.39 -10.50 13.01
C ILE A 56 -8.06 -10.21 11.66
N THR A 57 -9.38 -10.01 11.62
CA THR A 57 -10.07 -9.70 10.35
C THR A 57 -9.62 -8.37 9.76
N LEU A 58 -9.43 -7.33 10.59
CA LEU A 58 -8.88 -6.05 10.15
C LEU A 58 -7.44 -6.18 9.66
N LEU A 59 -6.61 -6.98 10.34
CA LEU A 59 -5.24 -7.26 9.91
C LEU A 59 -5.22 -7.98 8.54
N VAL A 60 -6.04 -9.01 8.37
CA VAL A 60 -6.16 -9.73 7.09
C VAL A 60 -6.68 -8.80 6.00
N LEU A 61 -7.67 -7.96 6.29
CA LEU A 61 -8.18 -6.98 5.32
C LEU A 61 -7.08 -5.98 4.93
N PHE A 62 -6.31 -5.50 5.89
CA PHE A 62 -5.20 -4.59 5.63
C PHE A 62 -4.13 -5.25 4.75
N LEU A 63 -3.69 -6.46 5.09
CA LEU A 63 -2.70 -7.21 4.31
C LEU A 63 -3.20 -7.57 2.91
N THR A 64 -4.49 -7.89 2.76
CA THR A 64 -5.08 -8.24 1.45
C THR A 64 -5.22 -7.01 0.55
N VAL A 65 -5.58 -5.85 1.10
CA VAL A 65 -5.64 -4.58 0.37
C VAL A 65 -4.26 -4.07 -0.03
N LEU A 66 -3.23 -4.34 0.78
CA LEU A 66 -1.84 -3.95 0.49
C LEU A 66 -1.11 -4.87 -0.49
N LYS A 67 -1.75 -5.95 -0.95
CA LYS A 67 -1.13 -6.84 -1.95
C LYS A 67 -0.96 -6.08 -3.26
N VAL A 68 0.28 -5.71 -3.56
CA VAL A 68 0.66 -5.05 -4.82
C VAL A 68 0.47 -6.04 -5.97
N ARG A 69 -0.21 -5.58 -7.02
CA ARG A 69 -0.35 -6.23 -8.32
C ARG A 69 0.31 -5.38 -9.38
N ASP A 70 0.86 -6.05 -10.37
CA ASP A 70 1.50 -5.37 -11.50
C ASP A 70 0.44 -4.67 -12.36
N PRO A 71 0.69 -3.40 -12.76
CA PRO A 71 -0.17 -2.73 -13.71
C PRO A 71 -0.05 -3.39 -15.08
N THR A 72 -1.07 -3.24 -15.93
CA THR A 72 -0.95 -3.62 -17.34
C THR A 72 -0.76 -2.38 -18.18
N THR A 73 0.23 -2.40 -19.06
CA THR A 73 0.59 -1.27 -19.92
C THR A 73 0.35 -1.61 -21.38
N ARG A 74 -0.15 -0.64 -22.13
CA ARG A 74 -0.36 -0.75 -23.58
C ARG A 74 0.03 0.55 -24.26
N LEU A 75 0.87 0.46 -25.28
CA LEU A 75 1.18 1.60 -26.13
C LEU A 75 -0.08 1.99 -26.94
N VAL A 76 -0.55 3.23 -26.76
CA VAL A 76 -1.76 3.75 -27.41
C VAL A 76 -1.41 4.49 -28.68
N SER A 77 -0.40 5.36 -28.63
CA SER A 77 -0.04 6.18 -29.77
C SER A 77 1.42 6.61 -29.75
N THR A 78 1.96 6.80 -30.95
CA THR A 78 3.29 7.32 -31.20
C THR A 78 3.18 8.46 -32.21
N ARG A 79 3.70 9.65 -31.89
CA ARG A 79 3.73 10.79 -32.82
C ARG A 79 5.16 11.31 -32.93
N LEU A 80 5.62 11.54 -34.15
CA LEU A 80 6.90 12.22 -34.36
C LEU A 80 6.75 13.70 -33.98
N ALA A 81 7.54 14.16 -33.00
CA ALA A 81 7.58 15.57 -32.60
C ALA A 81 8.58 16.36 -33.46
N GLY A 82 9.73 15.78 -33.79
CA GLY A 82 10.72 16.47 -34.60
C GLY A 82 12.01 15.71 -34.80
N VAL A 83 12.84 16.23 -35.69
CA VAL A 83 14.19 15.77 -35.98
C VAL A 83 15.13 16.96 -35.85
N ALA A 84 16.15 16.86 -35.00
CA ALA A 84 17.07 17.95 -34.68
C ALA A 84 18.52 17.54 -35.00
N PRO A 85 19.05 17.90 -36.19
CA PRO A 85 20.45 17.71 -36.52
C PRO A 85 21.32 18.76 -35.83
N ARG A 86 22.43 18.34 -35.21
CA ARG A 86 23.48 19.23 -34.69
C ARG A 86 24.78 18.99 -35.45
N LEU A 87 25.39 20.07 -35.90
CA LEU A 87 26.69 20.09 -36.58
C LEU A 87 27.70 20.83 -35.69
N THR A 88 28.81 20.18 -35.36
CA THR A 88 29.92 20.82 -34.63
C THR A 88 31.11 21.03 -35.56
N PHE A 89 31.60 22.27 -35.66
CA PHE A 89 32.75 22.64 -36.48
C PHE A 89 34.05 22.71 -35.64
N PRO A 90 35.24 22.41 -36.20
CA PRO A 90 35.52 21.97 -37.57
C PRO A 90 35.03 20.52 -37.78
N ALA A 91 34.23 20.30 -38.82
CA ALA A 91 33.26 19.22 -38.95
C ALA A 91 33.82 17.79 -38.84
N ILE A 92 33.47 17.07 -37.76
CA ILE A 92 33.71 15.61 -37.64
C ILE A 92 32.48 14.85 -37.11
N SER A 93 31.45 15.51 -36.55
CA SER A 93 30.28 14.81 -36.00
C SER A 93 28.95 15.47 -36.39
N LEU A 94 28.07 14.72 -37.07
CA LEU A 94 26.66 15.01 -37.25
C LEU A 94 25.89 14.20 -36.19
N GLN A 95 25.26 14.89 -35.25
CA GLN A 95 24.36 14.26 -34.28
C GLN A 95 22.92 14.42 -34.76
N LEU A 96 22.16 13.34 -34.82
CA LEU A 96 20.79 13.37 -35.30
C LEU A 96 19.86 12.87 -34.20
N ASN A 97 19.10 13.79 -33.62
CA ASN A 97 18.14 13.45 -32.58
C ASN A 97 16.73 13.36 -33.17
N VAL A 98 16.01 12.31 -32.84
CA VAL A 98 14.62 12.08 -33.25
C VAL A 98 13.74 12.04 -32.01
N THR A 99 12.79 12.95 -31.89
CA THR A 99 11.89 13.01 -30.74
C THR A 99 10.51 12.48 -31.08
N LEU A 100 10.02 11.55 -30.28
CA LEU A 100 8.74 10.84 -30.38
C LEU A 100 7.90 11.13 -29.14
N LEU A 101 6.69 11.62 -29.32
CA LEU A 101 5.69 11.73 -28.28
C LEU A 101 4.92 10.41 -28.19
N LEU A 102 5.03 9.76 -27.05
CA LEU A 102 4.44 8.47 -26.76
C LEU A 102 3.33 8.63 -25.72
N THR A 103 2.22 7.93 -25.94
CA THR A 103 1.15 7.80 -24.95
C THR A 103 0.95 6.33 -24.64
N VAL A 104 1.11 5.97 -23.37
CA VAL A 104 0.95 4.60 -22.85
C VAL A 104 -0.26 4.58 -21.94
N ALA A 105 -1.25 3.73 -22.25
CA ALA A 105 -2.34 3.43 -21.35
C ALA A 105 -1.85 2.48 -20.27
N VAL A 106 -2.21 2.78 -19.03
CA VAL A 106 -1.83 2.00 -17.85
C VAL A 106 -3.10 1.69 -17.07
N HIS A 107 -3.39 0.40 -16.93
CA HIS A 107 -4.44 -0.07 -16.04
C HIS A 107 -3.83 -0.41 -14.68
N ASN A 108 -4.29 0.26 -13.62
CA ASN A 108 -3.83 0.00 -12.27
C ASN A 108 -4.87 -0.82 -11.49
N PRO A 109 -4.62 -2.12 -11.24
CA PRO A 109 -5.53 -2.97 -10.48
C PRO A 109 -5.49 -2.70 -8.96
N ASN A 110 -4.54 -1.89 -8.48
CA ASN A 110 -4.32 -1.69 -7.05
C ASN A 110 -5.34 -0.71 -6.44
N PRO A 111 -5.73 -0.92 -5.16
CA PRO A 111 -6.58 0.00 -4.39
C PRO A 111 -5.81 1.25 -3.90
N ALA A 112 -4.82 1.69 -4.68
CA ALA A 112 -3.99 2.83 -4.39
C ALA A 112 -3.74 3.62 -5.68
N SER A 113 -3.89 4.94 -5.62
CA SER A 113 -3.57 5.81 -6.76
C SER A 113 -2.11 6.25 -6.71
N PHE A 114 -1.48 6.40 -7.86
CA PHE A 114 -0.11 6.90 -7.99
C PHE A 114 -0.13 8.25 -8.71
N ALA A 115 0.36 9.30 -8.07
CA ALA A 115 0.53 10.62 -8.68
C ALA A 115 2.03 10.92 -8.80
N TYR A 116 2.45 11.46 -9.92
CA TYR A 116 3.84 11.78 -10.22
C TYR A 116 3.90 13.17 -10.85
N ASP A 117 4.84 13.96 -10.37
CA ASP A 117 5.06 15.33 -10.84
C ASP A 117 6.15 15.29 -11.92
N SER A 118 7.25 16.03 -11.76
CA SER A 118 8.41 15.97 -12.64
C SER A 118 9.49 15.00 -12.14
N GLY A 119 10.43 14.65 -13.03
CA GLY A 119 11.59 13.82 -12.71
C GLY A 119 11.42 12.33 -13.02
N GLY A 120 10.34 11.97 -13.72
CA GLY A 120 10.25 10.67 -14.37
C GLY A 120 11.12 10.62 -15.61
N HIS A 121 11.91 9.56 -15.76
CA HIS A 121 12.85 9.37 -16.87
C HIS A 121 12.87 7.92 -17.32
N THR A 122 13.10 7.70 -18.61
CA THR A 122 13.34 6.39 -19.21
C THR A 122 14.61 6.41 -20.03
N ASP A 123 15.50 5.43 -19.81
CA ASP A 123 16.68 5.21 -20.64
C ASP A 123 16.39 4.12 -21.66
N LEU A 124 16.68 4.39 -22.93
CA LEU A 124 16.54 3.45 -24.04
C LEU A 124 17.91 2.92 -24.46
N THR A 125 18.00 1.61 -24.62
CA THR A 125 19.22 0.92 -25.02
C THR A 125 18.97 -0.03 -26.18
N TYR A 126 19.97 -0.15 -27.05
CA TYR A 126 20.01 -1.08 -28.17
C TYR A 126 21.30 -1.89 -28.08
N ARG A 127 21.19 -3.22 -27.97
CA ARG A 127 22.34 -4.14 -27.83
C ARG A 127 23.33 -3.74 -26.73
N GLY A 128 22.81 -3.19 -25.63
CA GLY A 128 23.60 -2.73 -24.48
C GLY A 128 24.20 -1.33 -24.60
N ALA A 129 24.08 -0.67 -25.76
CA ALA A 129 24.46 0.72 -25.94
C ALA A 129 23.28 1.65 -25.61
N HIS A 130 23.53 2.74 -24.90
CA HIS A 130 22.51 3.76 -24.64
C HIS A 130 22.27 4.57 -25.92
N VAL A 131 21.01 4.64 -26.35
CA VAL A 131 20.62 5.25 -27.63
C VAL A 131 19.53 6.30 -27.50
N GLY A 132 19.03 6.55 -26.28
CA GLY A 132 18.03 7.59 -26.10
C GLY A 132 17.49 7.69 -24.69
N ASP A 133 16.74 8.74 -24.49
CA ASP A 133 16.14 9.14 -23.22
C ASP A 133 14.68 9.54 -23.43
N ALA A 134 13.82 9.31 -22.43
CA ALA A 134 12.47 9.83 -22.45
C ALA A 134 12.12 10.56 -21.16
N GLU A 135 11.60 11.77 -21.32
CA GLU A 135 11.04 12.54 -20.23
C GLU A 135 9.55 12.21 -20.06
N ILE A 136 9.12 12.02 -18.82
CA ILE A 136 7.74 11.66 -18.50
C ILE A 136 6.99 12.89 -17.98
N ASP A 137 5.88 13.21 -18.63
CA ASP A 137 5.02 14.33 -18.24
C ASP A 137 4.34 14.05 -16.89
N PRO A 138 4.09 15.07 -16.05
CA PRO A 138 3.32 14.91 -14.82
C PRO A 138 1.95 14.28 -15.05
N GLY A 139 1.52 13.43 -14.13
CA GLY A 139 0.28 12.70 -14.27
C GLY A 139 -0.19 11.97 -13.02
N ARG A 140 -1.30 11.26 -13.18
CA ARG A 140 -1.90 10.47 -12.11
C ARG A 140 -2.58 9.24 -12.66
N ILE A 141 -2.26 8.09 -12.08
CA ILE A 141 -2.96 6.84 -12.31
C ILE A 141 -3.93 6.61 -11.14
N PRO A 142 -5.25 6.50 -11.39
CA PRO A 142 -6.24 6.31 -10.35
C PRO A 142 -6.13 4.92 -9.71
N SER A 143 -6.79 4.76 -8.55
CA SER A 143 -6.95 3.46 -7.90
C SER A 143 -7.95 2.61 -8.69
N LYS A 144 -7.65 1.33 -8.95
CA LYS A 144 -8.54 0.39 -9.68
C LYS A 144 -9.09 0.97 -11.00
N GLY A 145 -8.24 1.60 -11.79
CA GLY A 145 -8.67 2.27 -13.01
C GLY A 145 -7.54 2.53 -13.99
N ASP A 146 -7.92 3.11 -15.12
CA ASP A 146 -7.04 3.41 -16.24
C ASP A 146 -6.51 4.84 -16.16
N GLY A 147 -5.27 5.02 -16.59
CA GLY A 147 -4.64 6.32 -16.79
C GLY A 147 -3.72 6.30 -18.00
N GLU A 148 -3.26 7.47 -18.40
CA GLU A 148 -2.30 7.61 -19.50
C GLU A 148 -0.99 8.20 -18.98
N VAL A 149 0.12 7.58 -19.37
CA VAL A 149 1.46 8.11 -19.20
C VAL A 149 1.89 8.69 -20.54
N LYS A 150 2.20 9.99 -20.54
CA LYS A 150 2.73 10.68 -21.72
C LYS A 150 4.20 10.90 -21.51
N LEU A 151 4.98 10.63 -22.54
CA LEU A 151 6.43 10.75 -22.48
C LEU A 151 7.01 11.17 -23.83
N ALA A 152 8.08 11.96 -23.78
CA ALA A 152 8.80 12.46 -24.94
C ALA A 152 10.13 11.71 -25.05
N LEU A 153 10.17 10.69 -25.91
CA LEU A 153 11.34 9.88 -26.19
C LEU A 153 12.23 10.55 -27.25
N THR A 154 13.46 10.86 -26.92
CA THR A 154 14.49 11.32 -27.84
C THR A 154 15.47 10.19 -28.12
N VAL A 155 15.52 9.75 -29.38
CA VAL A 155 16.47 8.75 -29.87
C VAL A 155 17.63 9.47 -30.55
N GLN A 156 18.85 9.10 -30.18
CA GLN A 156 20.11 9.60 -30.75
C GLN A 156 20.52 8.65 -31.87
N ALA A 157 20.22 9.02 -33.12
CA ALA A 157 20.43 8.16 -34.28
C ALA A 157 21.93 7.96 -34.61
N ASP A 158 22.79 8.90 -34.20
CA ASP A 158 24.24 8.74 -34.26
C ASP A 158 24.74 7.62 -33.35
N ARG A 159 24.17 7.49 -32.14
CA ARG A 159 24.46 6.38 -31.22
C ARG A 159 23.95 5.05 -31.76
N LEU A 160 22.77 5.04 -32.36
CA LEU A 160 22.21 3.86 -32.99
C LEU A 160 23.08 3.39 -34.17
N ALA A 161 23.75 4.31 -34.85
CA ALA A 161 24.64 4.05 -35.97
C ALA A 161 26.06 3.61 -35.58
N GLU A 162 26.42 3.60 -34.27
CA GLU A 162 27.72 3.08 -33.83
C GLU A 162 27.90 1.60 -34.22
N ASP A 163 26.82 0.82 -34.24
CA ASP A 163 26.78 -0.54 -34.77
C ASP A 163 25.90 -0.64 -36.03
N LEU A 164 26.22 0.18 -37.03
CA LEU A 164 25.44 0.30 -38.27
C LEU A 164 25.22 -1.06 -38.96
N ALA A 165 26.20 -1.97 -38.93
CA ALA A 165 26.09 -3.27 -39.57
C ALA A 165 25.00 -4.13 -38.94
N GLN A 166 24.94 -4.18 -37.60
CA GLN A 166 23.88 -4.90 -36.89
C GLN A 166 22.53 -4.21 -37.04
N LEU A 167 22.49 -2.88 -36.99
CA LEU A 167 21.25 -2.14 -37.18
C LEU A 167 20.64 -2.40 -38.57
N VAL A 168 21.46 -2.38 -39.62
CA VAL A 168 21.01 -2.70 -40.98
C VAL A 168 20.50 -4.13 -41.06
N ALA A 169 21.22 -5.10 -40.48
CA ALA A 169 20.78 -6.49 -40.45
C ALA A 169 19.45 -6.68 -39.70
N ASP A 170 19.27 -6.00 -38.56
CA ASP A 170 18.02 -6.06 -37.79
C ASP A 170 16.87 -5.40 -38.57
N VAL A 171 17.11 -4.27 -39.25
CA VAL A 171 16.12 -3.61 -40.12
C VAL A 171 15.74 -4.48 -41.31
N GLU A 172 16.71 -5.14 -41.97
CA GLU A 172 16.48 -6.10 -43.05
C GLU A 172 15.71 -7.34 -42.57
N SER A 173 15.98 -7.79 -41.34
CA SER A 173 15.20 -8.85 -40.68
C SER A 173 13.75 -8.42 -40.35
N GLY A 174 13.48 -7.11 -40.42
CA GLY A 174 12.15 -6.52 -40.25
C GLY A 174 11.80 -6.16 -38.81
N SER A 175 12.71 -6.31 -37.85
CA SER A 175 12.46 -5.95 -36.45
C SER A 175 13.72 -5.62 -35.66
N VAL A 176 13.58 -4.72 -34.69
CA VAL A 176 14.68 -4.28 -33.81
C VAL A 176 14.29 -4.55 -32.36
N ALA A 177 15.14 -5.26 -31.64
CA ALA A 177 14.98 -5.50 -30.21
C ALA A 177 15.65 -4.38 -29.40
N MET A 178 14.94 -3.83 -28.43
CA MET A 178 15.40 -2.73 -27.58
C MET A 178 15.01 -2.99 -26.12
N GLU A 179 15.74 -2.34 -25.22
CA GLU A 179 15.48 -2.38 -23.79
C GLU A 179 15.27 -0.95 -23.26
N ALA A 180 14.27 -0.79 -22.41
CA ALA A 180 13.94 0.48 -21.75
C ALA A 180 13.93 0.30 -20.22
N SER A 181 14.65 1.18 -19.51
CA SER A 181 14.65 1.23 -18.05
C SER A 181 14.03 2.54 -17.59
N THR A 182 12.92 2.46 -16.86
CA THR A 182 12.11 3.60 -16.45
C THR A 182 12.16 3.79 -14.94
N ARG A 183 12.22 5.05 -14.50
CA ARG A 183 12.12 5.46 -13.10
C ARG A 183 11.18 6.65 -12.96
N ILE A 184 10.12 6.49 -12.17
CA ILE A 184 9.11 7.52 -11.94
C ILE A 184 8.99 7.79 -10.43
N PRO A 185 9.56 8.88 -9.92
CA PRO A 185 9.32 9.32 -8.55
C PRO A 185 7.91 9.89 -8.43
N GLY A 186 7.25 9.61 -7.31
CA GLY A 186 5.88 10.04 -7.10
C GLY A 186 5.35 9.80 -5.69
N ARG A 187 4.04 9.67 -5.61
CA ARG A 187 3.29 9.55 -4.36
C ARG A 187 2.16 8.54 -4.53
N VAL A 188 2.19 7.50 -3.70
CA VAL A 188 1.10 6.55 -3.58
C VAL A 188 0.11 7.05 -2.54
N THR A 189 -1.18 6.97 -2.86
CA THR A 189 -2.28 7.23 -1.93
C THR A 189 -3.12 5.97 -1.76
N ILE A 190 -3.02 5.33 -0.60
CA ILE A 190 -3.70 4.08 -0.26
C ILE A 190 -5.07 4.41 0.34
N LEU A 191 -6.14 3.83 -0.22
CA LEU A 191 -7.53 4.04 0.22
C LEU A 191 -7.97 5.52 0.31
N GLY A 192 -7.28 6.42 -0.38
CA GLY A 192 -7.56 7.87 -0.34
C GLY A 192 -7.06 8.61 0.91
N LEU A 193 -6.53 7.90 1.92
CA LEU A 193 -6.20 8.46 3.24
C LEU A 193 -4.69 8.53 3.49
N PHE A 194 -3.98 7.44 3.20
CA PHE A 194 -2.56 7.32 3.55
C PHE A 194 -1.68 7.66 2.35
N LYS A 195 -0.93 8.76 2.46
CA LYS A 195 -0.01 9.23 1.41
C LYS A 195 1.43 8.85 1.77
N ARG A 196 2.15 8.25 0.83
CA ARG A 196 3.56 7.87 1.00
C ARG A 196 4.33 8.21 -0.28
N HIS A 197 5.57 8.68 -0.13
CA HIS A 197 6.47 8.81 -1.27
C HIS A 197 6.75 7.43 -1.83
N ALA A 198 6.84 7.32 -3.16
CA ALA A 198 7.19 6.08 -3.79
C ALA A 198 7.95 6.35 -5.09
N VAL A 199 8.73 5.38 -5.52
CA VAL A 199 9.39 5.38 -6.82
C VAL A 199 8.97 4.11 -7.55
N ALA A 200 8.33 4.27 -8.70
CA ALA A 200 8.02 3.19 -9.62
C ALA A 200 9.20 2.99 -10.56
N TYR A 201 9.54 1.72 -10.81
CA TYR A 201 10.54 1.31 -11.78
C TYR A 201 9.90 0.31 -12.75
N SER A 202 10.31 0.36 -14.01
CA SER A 202 9.89 -0.58 -15.05
C SER A 202 11.05 -0.88 -15.97
N ASP A 203 11.45 -2.14 -16.04
CA ASP A 203 12.49 -2.62 -16.95
C ASP A 203 11.81 -3.47 -18.04
N CYS A 204 11.81 -2.98 -19.28
CA CYS A 204 11.09 -3.57 -20.40
C CYS A 204 12.03 -3.96 -21.54
N SER A 205 11.94 -5.21 -21.99
CA SER A 205 12.49 -5.65 -23.27
C SER A 205 11.37 -5.72 -24.31
N PHE A 206 11.53 -5.10 -25.47
CA PHE A 206 10.50 -5.09 -26.50
C PHE A 206 11.07 -5.22 -27.90
N VAL A 207 10.26 -5.76 -28.82
CA VAL A 207 10.61 -5.93 -30.23
C VAL A 207 9.73 -4.99 -31.05
N PHE A 208 10.38 -4.07 -31.76
CA PHE A 208 9.73 -3.13 -32.65
C PHE A 208 9.76 -3.66 -34.09
N GLY A 209 8.59 -3.83 -34.70
CA GLY A 209 8.46 -4.20 -36.12
C GLY A 209 8.58 -2.99 -37.02
N ILE A 210 9.51 -3.04 -37.97
CA ILE A 210 9.82 -1.92 -38.87
C ILE A 210 8.71 -1.71 -39.90
N ALA A 211 8.23 -2.79 -40.51
CA ALA A 211 7.19 -2.72 -41.54
C ALA A 211 5.83 -2.27 -40.97
N GLU A 212 5.47 -2.75 -39.78
CA GLU A 212 4.20 -2.40 -39.14
C GLU A 212 4.27 -1.09 -38.34
N MET A 213 5.48 -0.59 -38.07
CA MET A 213 5.77 0.56 -37.19
C MET A 213 5.13 0.41 -35.81
N ARG A 214 5.23 -0.80 -35.23
CA ARG A 214 4.53 -1.18 -33.98
C ARG A 214 5.38 -2.11 -33.13
N VAL A 215 5.15 -2.07 -31.82
CA VAL A 215 5.70 -3.06 -30.89
C VAL A 215 5.00 -4.40 -31.11
N ARG A 216 5.76 -5.43 -31.50
CA ARG A 216 5.27 -6.79 -31.76
C ARG A 216 5.14 -7.61 -30.48
N SER A 217 6.13 -7.48 -29.60
CA SER A 217 6.14 -8.12 -28.29
C SER A 217 6.84 -7.21 -27.28
N GLN A 218 6.42 -7.31 -26.03
CA GLN A 218 7.05 -6.62 -24.91
C GLN A 218 6.97 -7.50 -23.67
N GLN A 219 8.01 -7.43 -22.85
CA GLN A 219 8.06 -8.05 -21.54
C GLN A 219 8.62 -7.03 -20.57
N CYS A 220 7.81 -6.65 -19.59
CA CYS A 220 8.14 -5.64 -18.60
C CYS A 220 8.15 -6.26 -17.21
N HIS A 221 9.12 -5.83 -16.41
CA HIS A 221 9.19 -6.14 -15.00
C HIS A 221 9.05 -4.85 -14.19
N ASP A 222 7.90 -4.72 -13.52
CA ASP A 222 7.54 -3.54 -12.76
C ASP A 222 7.81 -3.74 -11.27
N ARG A 223 8.32 -2.71 -10.60
CA ARG A 223 8.52 -2.72 -9.14
C ARG A 223 8.31 -1.33 -8.55
N THR A 224 7.82 -1.28 -7.31
CA THR A 224 7.62 0.00 -6.59
C THR A 224 8.35 -0.02 -5.27
N LYS A 225 9.08 1.07 -4.96
CA LYS A 225 9.77 1.30 -3.69
C LYS A 225 9.08 2.42 -2.91
N LEU A 226 8.74 2.19 -1.64
CA LEU A 226 8.02 3.12 -0.72
C LEU A 226 8.95 3.88 0.25
#